data_AF-A0A7K9T7K3-F1
#
_entry.id   AF-A0A7K9T7K3-F1
#
_cell.length_a   1.000
_cell.length_b   1.000
_cell.length_c   1.000
_cell.angle_alpha   90.00
_cell.angle_beta   90.00
_cell.angle_gamma   90.00
#
_symmetry.space_group_name_H-M   'P 1'
#
loop_
_entity.id
_entity.type
_entity.pdbx_description
1 polymer ?
#
loop_
_entity_poly.entity_id
_entity_poly.type
_entity_poly.pdbx_seq_one_letter_code
_entity_poly.pdbx_strand_id
1 'polypeptide(L)'
;VEYDGLTGRVEFNSKGQRTNYTLHVLEKGRDGHREVGVWYSNRTLAMNATTLAINASDSLANKTLIITTILENPYVMRVGGVGGPERYEGFCVDMLQELAGLLKFRFHIKLVEDGLYGAPEPNGSWTGMVGELI
;
A
#
# COMPACT_ATOMS: atom_id res chain seq x y z
N VAL A 1 34.48 -17.50 21.07
CA VAL A 1 34.99 -16.68 19.95
C VAL A 1 34.14 -15.43 19.90
N GLU A 2 34.75 -14.26 20.02
CA GLU A 2 34.05 -12.99 20.08
C GLU A 2 34.92 -11.93 19.38
N TYR A 3 34.40 -11.34 18.31
CA TYR A 3 35.11 -10.31 17.54
C TYR A 3 34.12 -9.49 16.70
N ASP A 4 34.58 -8.35 16.19
CA ASP A 4 33.82 -7.49 15.28
C ASP A 4 34.29 -7.68 13.84
N GLY A 5 33.35 -7.91 12.92
CA GLY A 5 33.62 -8.12 11.49
C GLY A 5 32.64 -7.39 10.59
N LEU A 6 32.64 -7.70 9.29
CA LEU A 6 31.76 -7.06 8.29
C LEU A 6 30.27 -7.20 8.59
N THR A 7 29.89 -8.21 9.38
CA THR A 7 28.49 -8.46 9.76
C THR A 7 28.17 -7.96 11.17
N GLY A 8 29.01 -7.07 11.73
CA GLY A 8 28.91 -6.60 13.11
C GLY A 8 29.50 -7.58 14.12
N ARG A 9 28.94 -7.60 15.33
CA ARG A 9 29.39 -8.45 16.44
C ARG A 9 29.20 -9.93 16.11
N VAL A 10 30.26 -10.73 16.24
CA VAL A 10 30.25 -12.17 15.99
C VAL A 10 30.53 -12.92 17.29
N GLU A 11 29.51 -13.60 17.81
CA GLU A 11 29.56 -14.46 18.98
C GLU A 11 28.86 -15.79 18.67
N PHE A 12 29.30 -16.88 19.29
CA PHE A 12 28.72 -18.21 19.10
C PHE A 12 28.39 -18.89 20.43
N ASN A 13 27.28 -19.63 20.47
CA ASN A 13 26.97 -20.51 21.60
C ASN A 13 27.75 -21.83 21.57
N SER A 14 27.57 -22.68 22.58
CA SER A 14 28.24 -24.00 22.68
C SER A 14 27.89 -24.98 21.55
N LYS A 15 26.86 -24.70 20.75
CA LYS A 15 26.45 -25.46 19.56
C LYS A 15 26.98 -24.86 18.26
N GLY A 16 27.78 -23.79 18.31
CA GLY A 16 28.31 -23.11 17.13
C GLY A 16 27.31 -22.21 16.39
N GLN A 17 26.18 -21.87 17.01
CA GLN A 17 25.18 -20.96 16.42
C GLN A 17 25.49 -19.51 16.81
N ARG A 18 25.29 -18.58 15.87
CA ARG A 18 25.52 -17.16 16.13
C ARG A 18 24.52 -16.61 17.16
N THR A 19 25.02 -15.84 18.12
CA THR A 19 24.21 -15.18 19.15
C THR A 19 24.53 -13.69 19.19
N ASN A 20 23.67 -12.92 19.85
CA ASN A 20 23.86 -11.48 20.09
C ASN A 20 24.14 -10.67 18.80
N TYR A 21 23.42 -10.97 17.73
CA TYR A 21 23.58 -10.35 16.42
C TYR A 21 22.41 -9.43 16.08
N THR A 22 22.68 -8.51 15.16
CA THR A 22 21.69 -7.56 14.62
C THR A 22 21.45 -7.83 13.14
N LEU A 23 20.21 -7.62 12.70
CA LEU A 23 19.82 -7.66 11.29
C LEU A 23 19.21 -6.31 10.91
N HIS A 24 19.68 -5.74 9.81
CA HIS A 24 19.12 -4.51 9.24
C HIS A 24 17.92 -4.87 8.37
N VAL A 25 16.77 -4.24 8.64
CA VAL A 25 15.54 -4.41 7.84
C VAL A 25 15.52 -3.35 6.77
N LEU A 26 15.47 -3.78 5.50
CA LEU A 26 15.47 -2.89 4.36
C LEU A 26 14.13 -2.91 3.63
N GLU A 27 13.58 -1.74 3.36
CA GLU A 27 12.43 -1.53 2.48
C GLU A 27 12.92 -1.20 1.07
N LYS A 28 12.28 -1.79 0.06
CA LYS A 28 12.55 -1.46 -1.34
C LYS A 28 11.74 -0.21 -1.73
N GLY A 29 12.42 0.91 -1.96
CA GLY A 29 11.85 2.13 -2.52
C GLY A 29 12.15 2.30 -4.02
N ARG A 30 11.64 3.39 -4.60
CA ARG A 30 11.95 3.76 -5.99
C ARG A 30 13.43 4.12 -6.19
N ASP A 31 14.04 4.74 -5.19
CA ASP A 31 15.44 5.20 -5.22
C ASP A 31 16.43 4.15 -4.66
N GLY A 32 15.98 2.91 -4.44
CA GLY A 32 16.78 1.82 -3.90
C GLY A 32 16.29 1.32 -2.54
N HIS A 33 17.16 0.59 -1.84
CA HIS A 33 16.86 0.03 -0.53
C HIS A 33 17.08 1.08 0.57
N ARG A 34 16.10 1.23 1.45
CA ARG A 34 16.14 2.12 2.62
C ARG A 34 16.08 1.28 3.88
N GLU A 35 16.95 1.54 4.84
CA GLU A 35 16.84 0.89 6.15
C GLU A 35 15.64 1.43 6.94
N VAL A 36 14.81 0.52 7.42
CA VAL A 36 13.55 0.84 8.10
C VAL A 36 13.48 0.36 9.55
N GLY A 37 14.49 -0.39 9.98
CA GLY A 37 14.60 -0.84 11.35
C GLY A 37 15.76 -1.80 11.55
N VAL A 38 15.98 -2.15 12.82
CA VAL A 38 17.00 -3.11 13.23
C VAL A 38 16.34 -4.18 14.09
N TRP A 39 16.56 -5.44 13.75
CA TRP A 39 16.16 -6.57 14.55
C TRP A 39 17.32 -7.05 15.42
N TYR A 40 17.08 -7.16 16.73
CA TYR A 40 18.05 -7.62 17.70
C TYR A 40 17.69 -9.03 18.17
N SER A 41 18.63 -9.97 18.09
CA SER A 41 18.38 -11.36 18.48
C SER A 41 17.99 -11.54 19.96
N ASN A 42 18.31 -10.57 20.81
CA ASN A 42 18.09 -10.60 22.26
C ASN A 42 16.92 -9.73 22.75
N ARG A 43 16.31 -8.93 21.87
CA ARG A 43 15.21 -8.02 22.25
C ARG A 43 14.00 -8.22 21.36
N THR A 44 14.13 -7.98 20.05
CA THR A 44 13.14 -8.10 18.93
C THR A 44 13.34 -6.91 17.96
N LEU A 45 12.36 -6.60 17.11
CA LEU A 45 12.40 -5.56 16.08
C LEU A 45 12.24 -4.16 16.67
N ALA A 46 13.19 -3.26 16.36
CA ALA A 46 13.05 -1.83 16.54
C ALA A 46 12.87 -1.17 15.17
N MET A 47 11.65 -0.75 14.85
CA MET A 47 11.35 0.02 13.63
C MET A 47 11.69 1.50 13.83
N ASN A 48 12.20 2.15 12.78
CA ASN A 48 12.33 3.60 12.78
C ASN A 48 10.91 4.22 12.69
N ALA A 49 10.57 5.16 13.58
CA ALA A 49 9.21 5.72 13.65
C ALA A 49 8.71 6.34 12.33
N THR A 50 9.62 6.72 11.44
CA THR A 50 9.32 7.29 10.11
C THR A 50 8.94 6.26 9.04
N THR A 51 8.91 4.96 9.35
CA THR A 51 8.66 3.89 8.36
C THR A 51 7.26 3.29 8.46
N LEU A 52 6.60 3.47 9.62
CA LEU A 52 5.20 3.13 9.85
C LEU A 52 4.24 4.24 9.38
N ALA A 53 4.77 5.45 9.20
CA ALA A 53 4.13 6.40 8.32
C ALA A 53 4.30 5.84 6.91
N ILE A 54 3.24 5.19 6.41
CA ILE A 54 2.99 5.12 4.97
C ILE A 54 3.46 6.46 4.42
N ASN A 55 4.24 6.48 3.33
CA ASN A 55 4.58 7.71 2.60
C ASN A 55 3.31 8.44 2.04
N ALA A 56 2.17 8.32 2.70
CA ALA A 56 1.20 9.36 2.87
C ALA A 56 1.91 10.59 3.46
N SER A 57 2.58 11.35 2.59
CA SER A 57 2.46 12.79 2.75
C SER A 57 0.99 13.09 3.07
N ASP A 58 0.73 13.90 4.10
CA ASP A 58 -0.63 14.35 4.46
C ASP A 58 -1.38 14.90 3.23
N SER A 59 -0.62 15.33 2.22
CA SER A 59 -1.12 15.74 0.93
C SER A 59 -1.31 14.57 -0.05
N LEU A 60 -2.45 14.57 -0.74
CA LEU A 60 -2.70 13.78 -1.94
C LEU A 60 -2.15 14.45 -3.22
N ALA A 61 -1.53 15.63 -3.10
CA ALA A 61 -1.07 16.40 -4.25
C ALA A 61 -0.12 15.59 -5.14
N ASN A 62 -0.34 15.67 -6.46
CA ASN A 62 0.43 14.99 -7.51
C ASN A 62 0.39 13.44 -7.48
N LYS A 63 -0.35 12.83 -6.56
CA LYS A 63 -0.60 11.38 -6.57
C LYS A 63 -1.67 11.03 -7.60
N THR A 64 -1.56 9.84 -8.19
CA THR A 64 -2.62 9.27 -9.02
C THR A 64 -3.28 8.14 -8.25
N LEU A 65 -4.58 8.27 -7.96
CA LEU A 65 -5.37 7.27 -7.24
C LEU A 65 -6.14 6.39 -8.23
N ILE A 66 -6.22 5.10 -7.93
CA ILE A 66 -7.14 4.19 -8.62
C ILE A 66 -8.40 4.15 -7.78
N ILE A 67 -9.53 4.53 -8.38
CA ILE A 67 -10.82 4.58 -7.70
C ILE A 67 -11.65 3.40 -8.20
N THR A 68 -11.86 2.42 -7.32
CA THR A 68 -12.79 1.32 -7.57
C THR A 68 -14.23 1.82 -7.45
N THR A 69 -15.09 1.43 -8.39
CA THR A 69 -16.51 1.81 -8.37
C THR A 69 -17.37 0.78 -9.12
N ILE A 70 -18.68 0.95 -9.06
CA ILE A 70 -19.66 0.13 -9.77
C ILE A 70 -20.56 1.03 -10.62
N LEU A 71 -21.06 0.52 -11.74
CA LEU A 71 -22.03 1.25 -12.55
C LEU A 71 -23.39 1.23 -11.86
N GLU A 72 -23.86 2.41 -11.47
CA GLU A 72 -25.16 2.57 -10.83
C GLU A 72 -25.72 3.94 -11.19
N ASN A 73 -26.89 3.96 -11.84
CA ASN A 73 -27.57 5.21 -12.16
C ASN A 73 -28.19 5.81 -10.89
N PRO A 74 -28.06 7.12 -10.62
CA PRO A 74 -27.38 8.17 -11.40
C PRO A 74 -25.96 8.52 -10.89
N TYR A 75 -25.33 7.61 -10.14
CA TYR A 75 -24.06 7.85 -9.43
C TYR A 75 -22.83 7.72 -10.34
N VAL A 76 -22.73 6.62 -11.10
CA VAL A 76 -21.68 6.38 -12.09
C VAL A 76 -22.30 5.69 -13.29
N MET A 77 -22.22 6.37 -14.43
CA MET A 77 -22.86 5.99 -15.68
C MET A 77 -21.84 6.07 -16.81
N ARG A 78 -21.97 5.18 -17.79
CA ARG A 78 -21.05 5.13 -18.93
C ARG A 78 -21.55 6.05 -20.03
N VAL A 79 -20.72 7.01 -20.44
CA VAL A 79 -21.07 8.03 -21.46
C VAL A 79 -20.54 7.65 -22.84
N GLY A 80 -19.55 6.76 -22.89
CA GLY A 80 -18.86 6.38 -24.13
C GLY A 80 -18.46 4.91 -24.22
N GLY A 81 -18.65 4.36 -25.42
CA GLY A 81 -18.15 3.08 -25.93
C GLY A 81 -18.76 2.92 -27.32
N VAL A 82 -18.00 2.86 -28.41
CA VAL A 82 -17.04 1.83 -28.80
C VAL A 82 -15.92 2.48 -29.64
N GLY A 83 -14.65 2.21 -29.30
CA GLY A 83 -13.47 2.66 -30.07
C GLY A 83 -12.66 3.82 -29.47
N GLY A 84 -13.08 4.39 -28.35
CA GLY A 84 -12.37 5.44 -27.60
C GLY A 84 -12.14 5.09 -26.13
N PRO A 85 -11.39 5.92 -25.38
CA PRO A 85 -11.17 5.71 -23.95
C PRO A 85 -12.49 5.74 -23.18
N GLU A 86 -12.65 4.85 -22.19
CA GLU A 86 -13.86 4.82 -21.35
C GLU A 86 -14.03 6.15 -20.61
N ARG A 87 -15.27 6.65 -20.62
CA ARG A 87 -15.67 7.88 -19.94
C ARG A 87 -16.91 7.60 -19.11
N TYR A 88 -16.90 8.16 -17.91
CA TYR A 88 -17.98 8.03 -16.94
C TYR A 88 -18.51 9.42 -16.55
N GLU A 89 -19.78 9.49 -16.21
CA GLU A 89 -20.45 10.67 -15.63
C GLU A 89 -21.35 10.23 -14.48
N GLY A 90 -21.92 11.21 -13.77
CA GLY A 90 -22.86 10.98 -12.68
C GLY A 90 -22.40 11.63 -11.39
N PHE A 91 -23.26 11.57 -10.38
CA PHE A 91 -23.06 12.29 -9.13
C PHE A 91 -21.69 12.01 -8.47
N CYS A 92 -21.27 10.74 -8.42
CA CYS A 92 -20.00 10.37 -7.81
C CYS A 92 -18.80 10.80 -8.66
N VAL A 93 -18.95 10.88 -9.98
CA VAL A 93 -17.88 11.34 -10.88
C VAL A 93 -17.64 12.83 -10.70
N ASP A 94 -18.71 13.63 -10.63
CA ASP A 94 -18.62 15.08 -10.41
C ASP A 94 -18.00 15.38 -9.03
N MET A 95 -18.44 14.66 -8.00
CA MET A 95 -17.84 14.76 -6.65
C MET A 95 -16.35 14.41 -6.66
N LEU A 96 -15.93 13.37 -7.36
CA LEU A 96 -14.51 12.99 -7.47
C LEU A 96 -13.69 14.07 -8.19
N GLN A 97 -14.23 14.72 -9.21
CA GLN A 97 -13.56 15.83 -9.90
C GLN A 97 -13.35 17.03 -8.96
N GLU A 98 -14.36 17.41 -8.17
CA GLU A 98 -14.25 18.49 -7.18
C GLU A 98 -13.21 18.16 -6.09
N LEU A 99 -13.25 16.92 -5.56
CA LEU A 99 -12.26 16.45 -4.58
C LEU A 99 -10.84 16.44 -5.17
N ALA A 100 -10.67 16.01 -6.42
CA ALA A 100 -9.39 16.02 -7.12
C ALA A 100 -8.86 17.45 -7.30
N GLY A 101 -9.73 18.42 -7.60
CA GLY A 101 -9.37 19.84 -7.67
C GLY A 101 -8.92 20.40 -6.32
N LEU A 102 -9.67 20.13 -5.25
CA LEU A 102 -9.39 20.62 -3.90
C LEU A 102 -8.09 20.03 -3.32
N LEU A 103 -7.92 18.71 -3.45
CA LEU A 103 -6.82 17.96 -2.84
C LEU A 103 -5.63 17.77 -3.80
N LYS A 104 -5.75 18.24 -5.04
CA LYS A 104 -4.72 18.25 -6.09
C LYS A 104 -4.19 16.87 -6.49
N PHE A 105 -5.03 15.83 -6.38
CA PHE A 105 -4.69 14.49 -6.90
C PHE A 105 -5.22 14.29 -8.31
N ARG A 106 -4.68 13.28 -8.99
CA ARG A 106 -5.22 12.73 -10.25
C ARG A 106 -5.89 11.40 -9.95
N PHE A 107 -6.86 10.98 -10.74
CA PHE A 107 -7.47 9.68 -10.55
C PHE A 107 -7.78 8.95 -11.85
N HIS A 108 -7.92 7.63 -11.75
CA HIS A 108 -8.44 6.76 -12.78
C HIS A 108 -9.57 5.92 -12.19
N ILE A 109 -10.72 5.88 -12.87
CA ILE A 109 -11.85 5.04 -12.47
C ILE A 109 -11.60 3.64 -13.00
N LYS A 110 -11.67 2.64 -12.11
CA LYS A 110 -11.68 1.20 -12.43
C LYS A 110 -13.02 0.64 -11.96
N LEU A 111 -13.74 -0.04 -12.83
CA LEU A 111 -14.92 -0.78 -12.39
C LEU A 111 -14.49 -2.02 -11.61
N VAL A 112 -15.19 -2.30 -10.51
CA VAL A 112 -14.99 -3.50 -9.69
C VAL A 112 -15.13 -4.75 -10.55
N GLU A 113 -14.20 -5.69 -10.40
CA GLU A 113 -14.08 -6.83 -11.32
C GLU A 113 -15.27 -7.80 -11.25
N ASP A 114 -15.77 -8.08 -10.06
CA ASP A 114 -16.86 -9.03 -9.83
C ASP A 114 -18.27 -8.39 -9.84
N GLY A 115 -18.35 -7.06 -9.98
CA GLY A 115 -19.62 -6.32 -9.97
C GLY A 115 -20.31 -6.27 -8.61
N LEU A 116 -19.60 -6.52 -7.49
CA LEU A 116 -20.18 -6.55 -6.15
C LEU A 116 -19.73 -5.34 -5.31
N TYR A 117 -20.57 -4.96 -4.35
CA TYR A 117 -20.21 -3.97 -3.33
C TYR A 117 -19.16 -4.50 -2.36
N GLY A 118 -19.41 -5.72 -1.86
CA GLY A 118 -18.49 -6.47 -1.03
C GLY A 118 -19.20 -7.17 0.12
N ALA A 119 -18.82 -8.43 0.33
CA ALA A 119 -19.33 -9.28 1.39
C ALA A 119 -18.18 -10.13 1.96
N PRO A 120 -18.22 -10.45 3.27
CA PRO A 120 -17.21 -11.31 3.87
C PRO A 120 -17.41 -12.75 3.39
N GLU A 121 -16.30 -13.42 3.11
CA GLU A 121 -16.27 -14.82 2.73
C GLU A 121 -15.86 -15.71 3.92
N PRO A 122 -16.26 -17.00 3.94
CA PRO A 122 -15.92 -17.93 5.03
C PRO A 122 -14.41 -18.15 5.25
N ASN A 123 -13.60 -17.91 4.23
CA ASN A 123 -12.13 -17.98 4.26
C ASN A 123 -11.47 -16.70 4.85
N GLY A 124 -12.26 -15.68 5.19
CA GLY A 124 -11.80 -14.41 5.74
C GLY A 124 -11.50 -13.31 4.72
N SER A 125 -11.60 -13.56 3.40
CA SER A 125 -11.52 -12.51 2.37
C SER A 125 -12.83 -11.75 2.22
N TRP A 126 -12.80 -10.68 1.43
CA TRP A 126 -13.97 -9.91 1.04
C TRP A 126 -14.09 -9.88 -0.48
N THR A 127 -15.33 -9.91 -0.98
CA THR A 127 -15.62 -9.67 -2.39
C THR A 127 -15.75 -8.18 -2.69
N GLY A 128 -15.98 -7.84 -3.96
CA GLY A 128 -16.42 -6.52 -4.36
C GLY A 128 -15.42 -5.39 -4.14
N MET A 129 -15.93 -4.17 -4.13
CA MET A 129 -15.14 -2.97 -3.89
C MET A 129 -14.44 -3.00 -2.52
N VAL A 130 -15.06 -3.63 -1.51
CA VAL A 130 -14.42 -3.82 -0.21
C VAL A 130 -13.18 -4.71 -0.34
N GLY A 131 -13.26 -5.82 -1.08
CA GLY A 131 -12.13 -6.70 -1.33
C GLY A 131 -10.96 -6.05 -2.07
N GLU A 132 -11.21 -5.05 -2.92
CA GLU A 132 -10.14 -4.32 -3.64
C GLU A 132 -9.35 -3.33 -2.77
N LEU A 133 -9.77 -3.07 -1.52
CA LEU A 133 -9.14 -2.08 -0.62
C LEU A 133 -8.28 -2.70 0.49
N ILE A 134 -8.27 -4.03 0.64
CA ILE A 134 -7.68 -4.73 1.81
C ILE A 134 -6.41 -5.48 1.41
#